data_AF-A0A4Y8AR93-F1
#
_entry.id   AF-A0A4Y8AR93-F1
#
_cell.length_a   1.000
_cell.length_b   1.000
_cell.length_c   1.000
_cell.angle_alpha   90.00
_cell.angle_beta   90.00
_cell.angle_gamma   90.00
#
_symmetry.space_group_name_H-M   'P 1'
#
loop_
_entity.id
_entity.type
_entity.pdbx_description
1 polymer ?
#
loop_
_entity_poly.entity_id
_entity_poly.type
_entity_poly.pdbx_seq_one_letter_code
_entity_poly.pdbx_strand_id
1 'polypeptide(L)'
;MKNFKYFLIMLLTLIFTVSCVEDENMYIEPSPWVDVETTTVNYTEGPLQSVKFPNNPIPGEDVNVELKYSSTETILEARIYFATGDSPVYVKANKISGEDDASFTQTGVTINMINQSQSGVKTSFYARIATASGEYYYGNNPNGMALDNFNDIDESDAFKGDPTGWNVFTAQ
;
A
#
# COMPACT_ATOMS: atom_id res chain seq x y z
N MET A 1 24.64 -57.99 -50.44
CA MET A 1 23.61 -57.12 -49.82
C MET A 1 24.07 -55.66 -49.82
N LYS A 2 24.03 -54.97 -50.97
CA LYS A 2 24.53 -53.58 -51.10
C LYS A 2 23.48 -52.49 -50.80
N ASN A 3 22.21 -52.88 -50.67
CA ASN A 3 21.09 -51.94 -50.58
C ASN A 3 20.60 -51.68 -49.13
N PHE A 4 21.05 -52.47 -48.16
CA PHE A 4 20.63 -52.33 -46.76
C PHE A 4 21.25 -51.09 -46.08
N LYS A 5 22.44 -50.67 -46.54
CA LYS A 5 23.12 -49.46 -46.02
C LYS A 5 22.37 -48.18 -46.36
N TYR A 6 21.75 -48.12 -47.55
CA TYR A 6 20.97 -46.94 -47.96
C TYR A 6 19.63 -46.86 -47.23
N PHE A 7 19.01 -48.01 -46.92
CA PHE A 7 17.77 -48.05 -46.13
C PHE A 7 18.00 -47.58 -44.69
N LEU A 8 19.12 -47.96 -44.07
CA LEU A 8 19.48 -47.51 -42.72
C LEU A 8 19.76 -46.00 -42.65
N ILE A 9 20.42 -45.43 -43.68
CA ILE A 9 20.70 -43.99 -43.76
C ILE A 9 19.39 -43.19 -43.96
N MET A 10 18.48 -43.69 -44.81
CA MET A 10 17.19 -43.04 -45.04
C MET A 10 16.29 -43.06 -43.79
N LEU A 11 16.34 -44.15 -43.01
CA LEU A 11 15.62 -44.26 -41.74
C LEU A 11 16.20 -43.32 -40.67
N LEU A 12 17.52 -43.13 -40.63
CA LEU A 12 18.18 -42.25 -39.67
C LEU A 12 17.86 -40.75 -39.92
N THR A 13 17.66 -40.36 -41.18
CA THR A 13 17.32 -38.97 -41.54
C THR A 13 15.86 -38.61 -41.27
N LEU A 14 14.96 -39.60 -41.13
CA LEU A 14 13.53 -39.35 -40.91
C LEU A 14 13.17 -39.06 -39.44
N ILE A 15 14.09 -39.30 -38.50
CA ILE A 15 13.82 -39.17 -37.05
C ILE A 15 14.05 -37.73 -36.55
N PHE A 16 14.66 -36.85 -37.35
CA PHE A 16 15.00 -35.49 -36.92
C PHE A 16 13.95 -34.42 -37.25
N THR A 17 12.80 -34.76 -37.83
CA THR A 17 11.79 -33.77 -38.24
C THR A 17 10.53 -33.75 -37.38
N VAL A 18 10.48 -34.47 -36.25
CA VAL A 18 9.27 -34.53 -35.41
C VAL A 18 9.62 -34.37 -33.93
N SER A 19 10.01 -33.16 -33.52
CA SER A 19 9.70 -32.67 -32.17
C SER A 19 9.88 -31.14 -32.08
N CYS A 20 9.22 -30.39 -32.94
CA CYS A 20 8.72 -29.09 -32.51
C CYS A 20 7.28 -29.33 -32.08
N VAL A 21 7.09 -29.98 -30.93
CA VAL A 21 5.96 -29.55 -30.10
C VAL A 21 6.42 -28.17 -29.67
N GLU A 22 5.96 -27.14 -30.38
CA GLU A 22 5.92 -25.82 -29.77
C GLU A 22 5.15 -26.08 -28.49
N ASP A 23 5.87 -26.05 -27.37
CA ASP A 23 5.25 -25.93 -26.06
C ASP A 23 4.37 -24.70 -26.24
N GLU A 24 3.06 -24.90 -26.42
CA GLU A 24 2.11 -23.80 -26.36
C GLU A 24 2.44 -23.19 -25.01
N ASN A 25 3.06 -22.01 -25.03
CA ASN A 25 3.22 -21.22 -23.84
C ASN A 25 1.81 -21.10 -23.30
N MET A 26 1.52 -21.91 -22.27
CA MET A 26 0.25 -21.92 -21.62
C MET A 26 0.12 -20.50 -21.12
N TYR A 27 -0.70 -19.71 -21.80
CA TYR A 27 -1.05 -18.38 -21.36
C TYR A 27 -1.86 -18.63 -20.10
N ILE A 28 -1.16 -18.68 -18.98
CA ILE A 28 -1.78 -18.58 -17.67
C ILE A 28 -2.32 -17.16 -17.67
N GLU A 29 -3.62 -17.01 -17.97
CA GLU A 29 -4.30 -15.77 -17.64
C GLU A 29 -3.96 -15.48 -16.17
N PRO A 30 -3.40 -14.29 -15.85
CA PRO A 30 -3.25 -13.92 -14.46
C PRO A 30 -4.62 -14.09 -13.82
N SER A 31 -4.66 -14.92 -12.77
CA SER A 31 -5.90 -15.28 -12.06
C SER A 31 -6.79 -14.05 -11.93
N PRO A 32 -7.93 -13.99 -12.63
CA PRO A 32 -8.73 -12.79 -12.58
C PRO A 32 -9.49 -12.82 -11.26
N TRP A 33 -9.51 -11.68 -10.57
CA TRP A 33 -10.34 -11.36 -9.40
C TRP A 33 -9.79 -11.80 -8.03
N VAL A 34 -8.78 -11.09 -7.52
CA VAL A 34 -8.66 -10.90 -6.08
C VAL A 34 -9.29 -9.55 -5.75
N ASP A 35 -10.45 -9.58 -5.12
CA ASP A 35 -11.19 -8.37 -4.76
C ASP A 35 -10.37 -7.49 -3.81
N VAL A 36 -10.39 -6.18 -4.05
CA VAL A 36 -9.81 -5.21 -3.14
C VAL A 36 -10.76 -5.04 -1.94
N GLU A 37 -10.34 -5.56 -0.79
CA GLU A 37 -10.94 -5.37 0.50
C GLU A 37 -10.64 -3.96 1.03
N THR A 38 -11.63 -3.35 1.66
CA THR A 38 -11.49 -2.03 2.27
C THR A 38 -11.55 -2.13 3.78
N THR A 39 -10.60 -1.49 4.46
CA THR A 39 -10.60 -1.30 5.91
C THR A 39 -11.05 0.11 6.24
N THR A 40 -11.78 0.27 7.35
CA THR A 40 -12.11 1.57 7.94
C THR A 40 -11.80 1.54 9.42
N VAL A 41 -10.97 2.48 9.87
CA VAL A 41 -10.72 2.73 11.29
C VAL A 41 -11.45 4.01 11.66
N ASN A 42 -12.31 3.94 12.67
CA ASN A 42 -13.05 5.09 13.19
C ASN A 42 -12.40 5.54 14.50
N TYR A 43 -12.21 6.84 14.68
CA TYR A 43 -11.59 7.41 15.87
C TYR A 43 -12.59 8.21 16.68
N THR A 44 -12.42 8.19 18.00
CA THR A 44 -13.26 8.94 18.95
C THR A 44 -12.57 10.20 19.50
N GLU A 45 -11.29 10.41 19.20
CA GLU A 45 -10.47 11.49 19.77
C GLU A 45 -9.86 12.40 18.68
N GLY A 46 -9.79 13.70 18.99
CA GLY A 46 -9.18 14.72 18.13
C GLY A 46 -9.92 14.96 16.80
N PRO A 47 -9.27 15.65 15.85
CA PRO A 47 -9.91 16.11 14.61
C PRO A 47 -10.20 15.02 13.57
N LEU A 48 -9.46 13.91 13.54
CA LEU A 48 -9.69 12.83 12.57
C LEU A 48 -10.83 11.93 13.05
N GLN A 49 -11.81 11.68 12.19
CA GLN A 49 -12.97 10.83 12.49
C GLN A 49 -12.80 9.43 11.92
N SER A 50 -12.20 9.31 10.74
CA SER A 50 -11.92 8.00 10.15
C SER A 50 -10.78 8.02 9.14
N VAL A 51 -10.15 6.86 8.99
CA VAL A 51 -9.25 6.51 7.89
C VAL A 51 -9.85 5.31 7.18
N LYS A 52 -10.05 5.42 5.86
CA LYS A 52 -10.54 4.32 5.01
C LYS A 52 -9.53 4.05 3.91
N PHE A 53 -9.16 2.78 3.71
CA PHE A 53 -8.07 2.38 2.82
C PHE A 53 -8.23 0.94 2.31
N PRO A 54 -7.66 0.59 1.16
CA PRO A 54 -7.63 -0.80 0.68
C PRO A 54 -6.63 -1.64 1.50
N ASN A 55 -7.04 -2.82 1.97
CA ASN A 55 -6.19 -3.72 2.75
C ASN A 55 -5.24 -4.55 1.88
N ASN A 56 -5.71 -4.92 0.69
CA ASN A 56 -5.00 -5.71 -0.32
C ASN A 56 -5.05 -5.03 -1.70
N PRO A 57 -4.46 -3.84 -1.85
CA PRO A 57 -4.50 -3.12 -3.12
C PRO A 57 -3.80 -3.87 -4.25
N ILE A 58 -4.21 -3.60 -5.49
CA ILE A 58 -3.56 -4.10 -6.69
C ILE A 58 -2.33 -3.22 -6.98
N PRO A 59 -1.13 -3.80 -7.15
CA PRO A 59 0.06 -3.05 -7.52
C PRO A 59 -0.11 -2.27 -8.83
N GLY A 60 0.25 -0.99 -8.83
CA GLY A 60 0.13 -0.12 -10.02
C GLY A 60 -1.26 0.49 -10.23
N GLU A 61 -2.24 0.18 -9.39
CA GLU A 61 -3.52 0.89 -9.33
C GLU A 61 -3.57 1.90 -8.17
N ASP A 62 -4.54 2.80 -8.21
CA ASP A 62 -4.72 3.82 -7.18
C ASP A 62 -4.94 3.19 -5.79
N VAL A 63 -4.16 3.64 -4.82
CA VAL A 63 -4.30 3.25 -3.42
C VAL A 63 -4.80 4.44 -2.64
N ASN A 64 -6.11 4.67 -2.72
CA ASN A 64 -6.74 5.83 -2.10
C ASN A 64 -6.95 5.60 -0.60
N VAL A 65 -6.31 6.45 0.21
CA VAL A 65 -6.56 6.56 1.64
C VAL A 65 -7.41 7.80 1.88
N GLU A 66 -8.66 7.59 2.27
CA GLU A 66 -9.62 8.64 2.58
C GLU A 66 -9.49 9.02 4.06
N LEU A 67 -9.15 10.29 4.32
CA LEU A 67 -9.13 10.86 5.66
C LEU A 67 -10.37 11.75 5.83
N LYS A 68 -11.16 11.51 6.87
CA LYS A 68 -12.35 12.31 7.18
C LYS A 68 -12.17 13.05 8.49
N TYR A 69 -12.42 14.37 8.48
CA TYR A 69 -12.23 15.24 9.64
C TYR A 69 -13.54 15.78 10.19
N SER A 70 -13.51 16.15 11.47
CA SER A 70 -14.48 17.03 12.10
C SER A 70 -13.75 17.83 13.16
N SER A 71 -13.55 19.12 12.91
CA SER A 71 -12.82 20.01 13.81
C SER A 71 -13.47 21.40 13.86
N THR A 72 -13.37 22.04 15.02
CA THR A 72 -13.68 23.47 15.19
C THR A 72 -12.50 24.36 14.81
N GLU A 73 -11.29 23.79 14.74
CA GLU A 73 -10.09 24.46 14.27
C GLU A 73 -9.86 24.21 12.78
N THR A 74 -9.16 25.14 12.13
CA THR A 74 -8.67 24.93 10.77
C THR A 74 -7.66 23.80 10.74
N ILE A 75 -7.88 22.83 9.85
CA ILE A 75 -6.90 21.82 9.49
C ILE A 75 -5.87 22.50 8.58
N LEU A 76 -4.63 22.60 9.08
CA LEU A 76 -3.51 23.22 8.37
C LEU A 76 -2.80 22.22 7.47
N GLU A 77 -2.68 20.98 7.93
CA GLU A 77 -1.93 19.94 7.25
C GLU A 77 -2.57 18.58 7.55
N ALA A 78 -2.63 17.72 6.53
CA ALA A 78 -3.08 16.35 6.67
C ALA A 78 -2.15 15.43 5.88
N ARG A 79 -1.34 14.66 6.61
CA ARG A 79 -0.23 13.91 6.02
C ARG A 79 -0.35 12.43 6.34
N ILE A 80 0.09 11.59 5.41
CA ILE A 80 0.34 10.19 5.68
C ILE A 80 1.84 9.98 5.75
N TYR A 81 2.33 9.43 6.86
CA TYR A 81 3.69 8.94 6.99
C TYR A 81 3.70 7.43 6.79
N PHE A 82 4.75 6.88 6.18
CA PHE A 82 4.79 5.48 5.82
C PHE A 82 6.17 4.83 5.92
N ALA A 83 6.17 3.51 6.00
CA ALA A 83 7.34 2.66 5.85
C ALA A 83 6.95 1.36 5.12
N THR A 84 7.86 0.82 4.32
CA THR A 84 7.65 -0.40 3.52
C THR A 84 8.52 -1.54 4.03
N GLY A 85 8.02 -2.77 3.96
CA GLY A 85 8.70 -3.99 4.41
C GLY A 85 8.28 -4.43 5.81
N ASP A 86 8.91 -5.49 6.31
CA ASP A 86 8.51 -6.17 7.55
C ASP A 86 9.07 -5.55 8.84
N SER A 87 9.98 -4.59 8.71
CA SER A 87 10.59 -3.87 9.85
C SER A 87 10.41 -2.36 9.65
N PRO A 88 9.17 -1.85 9.76
CA PRO A 88 8.89 -0.44 9.58
C PRO A 88 9.68 0.40 10.59
N VAL A 89 10.22 1.53 10.13
CA VAL A 89 10.91 2.51 10.96
C VAL A 89 10.46 3.90 10.52
N TYR A 90 10.26 4.80 11.48
CA TYR A 90 9.93 6.18 11.17
C TYR A 90 11.06 6.88 10.40
N VAL A 91 10.70 7.46 9.26
CA VAL A 91 11.56 8.33 8.46
C VAL A 91 10.79 9.61 8.16
N LYS A 92 11.27 10.75 8.67
CA LYS A 92 10.58 12.05 8.54
C LYS A 92 10.28 12.46 7.10
N ALA A 93 11.11 12.03 6.15
CA ALA A 93 10.93 12.31 4.73
C ALA A 93 9.89 11.42 4.04
N ASN A 94 9.56 10.26 4.62
CA ASN A 94 8.58 9.33 4.05
C ASN A 94 7.17 9.78 4.42
N LYS A 95 6.69 10.78 3.67
CA LYS A 95 5.35 11.33 3.85
C LYS A 95 4.73 11.71 2.52
N ILE A 96 3.41 11.73 2.50
CA ILE A 96 2.60 12.29 1.42
C ILE A 96 1.76 13.40 2.02
N SER A 97 1.87 14.60 1.45
CA SER A 97 1.15 15.80 1.87
C SER A 97 -0.21 15.86 1.21
N GLY A 98 -1.27 15.67 1.99
CA GLY A 98 -2.64 15.84 1.52
C GLY A 98 -3.00 17.31 1.35
N GLU A 99 -2.39 18.22 2.11
CA GLU A 99 -2.62 19.67 2.00
C GLU A 99 -2.22 20.28 0.65
N ASP A 100 -1.38 19.58 -0.11
CA ASP A 100 -0.98 19.99 -1.46
C ASP A 100 -1.92 19.45 -2.54
N ASP A 101 -2.85 18.55 -2.18
CA ASP A 101 -3.81 17.94 -3.11
C ASP A 101 -5.04 18.83 -3.30
N ALA A 102 -5.58 18.84 -4.52
CA ALA A 102 -6.75 19.64 -4.86
C ALA A 102 -8.04 19.20 -4.12
N SER A 103 -8.10 17.97 -3.61
CA SER A 103 -9.21 17.46 -2.82
C SER A 103 -9.18 17.88 -1.34
N PHE A 104 -8.12 18.59 -0.90
CA PHE A 104 -7.99 19.01 0.48
C PHE A 104 -9.09 19.99 0.89
N THR A 105 -9.87 19.60 1.89
CA THR A 105 -10.93 20.41 2.48
C THR A 105 -10.89 20.31 4.00
N GLN A 106 -11.64 21.17 4.67
CA GLN A 106 -11.78 21.14 6.13
C GLN A 106 -12.59 19.93 6.65
N THR A 107 -13.13 19.11 5.76
CA THR A 107 -13.90 17.90 6.13
C THR A 107 -13.22 16.60 5.71
N GLY A 108 -12.17 16.67 4.88
CA GLY A 108 -11.45 15.48 4.44
C GLY A 108 -10.50 15.74 3.27
N VAL A 109 -9.71 14.72 2.96
CA VAL A 109 -8.85 14.63 1.78
C VAL A 109 -8.70 13.16 1.40
N THR A 110 -8.46 12.90 0.11
CA THR A 110 -8.05 11.57 -0.37
C THR A 110 -6.59 11.62 -0.77
N ILE A 111 -5.76 10.76 -0.18
CA ILE A 111 -4.33 10.68 -0.47
C ILE A 111 -4.06 9.37 -1.21
N ASN A 112 -3.47 9.47 -2.40
CA ASN A 112 -3.11 8.30 -3.18
C ASN A 112 -1.70 7.80 -2.81
N MET A 113 -1.61 6.55 -2.38
CA MET A 113 -0.40 5.84 -1.98
C MET A 113 0.09 4.82 -3.03
N ILE A 114 -0.26 5.00 -4.31
CA ILE A 114 0.09 4.09 -5.42
C ILE A 114 1.56 3.68 -5.42
N ASN A 115 2.47 4.62 -5.13
CA ASN A 115 3.91 4.38 -5.12
C ASN A 115 4.39 3.49 -3.95
N GLN A 116 3.51 3.21 -2.98
CA GLN A 116 3.74 2.33 -1.83
C GLN A 116 3.02 0.98 -2.01
N SER A 117 2.36 0.74 -3.14
CA SER A 117 1.67 -0.52 -3.47
C SER A 117 2.57 -1.45 -4.30
N GLN A 118 3.62 -1.97 -3.66
CA GLN A 118 4.53 -2.93 -4.31
C GLN A 118 4.07 -4.36 -4.02
N SER A 119 4.00 -5.21 -5.05
CA SER A 119 3.45 -6.57 -4.94
C SER A 119 4.10 -7.38 -3.82
N GLY A 120 3.28 -7.97 -2.94
CA GLY A 120 3.69 -8.74 -1.78
C GLY A 120 4.41 -7.92 -0.68
N VAL A 121 4.56 -6.61 -0.84
CA VAL A 121 5.23 -5.75 0.13
C VAL A 121 4.21 -5.15 1.09
N LYS A 122 4.52 -5.28 2.38
CA LYS A 122 3.79 -4.62 3.45
C LYS A 122 4.08 -3.12 3.47
N THR A 123 3.05 -2.30 3.58
CA THR A 123 3.17 -0.87 3.84
C THR A 123 2.49 -0.55 5.17
N SER A 124 3.27 -0.07 6.13
CA SER A 124 2.79 0.47 7.40
C SER A 124 2.67 1.98 7.30
N PHE A 125 1.58 2.56 7.81
CA PHE A 125 1.35 3.99 7.73
C PHE A 125 0.50 4.53 8.87
N TYR A 126 0.59 5.84 9.11
CA TYR A 126 -0.28 6.56 10.03
C TYR A 126 -0.64 7.93 9.44
N ALA A 127 -1.78 8.47 9.87
CA ALA A 127 -2.19 9.82 9.51
C ALA A 127 -1.74 10.81 10.59
N ARG A 128 -1.28 11.99 10.18
CA ARG A 128 -1.02 13.13 11.08
C ARG A 128 -1.84 14.32 10.64
N ILE A 129 -2.68 14.83 11.53
CA ILE A 129 -3.45 16.05 11.34
C ILE A 129 -2.77 17.16 12.14
N ALA A 130 -2.59 18.36 11.58
CA ALA A 130 -2.18 19.52 12.38
C ALA A 130 -3.21 20.63 12.33
N THR A 131 -3.40 21.24 13.48
CA THR A 131 -4.14 22.49 13.67
C THR A 131 -3.18 23.54 14.23
N ALA A 132 -3.69 24.73 14.56
CA ALA A 132 -2.88 25.74 15.25
C ALA A 132 -2.49 25.30 16.68
N SER A 133 -3.28 24.41 17.29
CA SER A 133 -3.11 24.00 18.68
C SER A 133 -2.26 22.73 18.87
N GLY A 134 -2.01 21.96 17.82
CA GLY A 134 -1.21 20.74 17.94
C GLY A 134 -1.15 19.88 16.69
N GLU A 135 -0.40 18.79 16.83
CA GLU A 135 -0.29 17.68 15.90
C GLU A 135 -0.91 16.42 16.52
N TYR A 136 -1.74 15.74 15.74
CA TYR A 136 -2.56 14.61 16.16
C TYR A 136 -2.22 13.40 15.30
N TYR A 137 -1.81 12.30 15.93
CA TYR A 137 -1.24 11.13 15.27
C TYR A 137 -2.18 9.93 15.39
N TYR A 138 -2.50 9.30 14.26
CA TYR A 138 -3.56 8.30 14.15
C TYR A 138 -3.08 7.03 13.44
N GLY A 139 -3.12 5.93 14.18
CA GLY A 139 -2.71 4.62 13.69
C GLY A 139 -3.87 3.62 13.69
N ASN A 140 -3.60 2.35 14.01
CA ASN A 140 -4.59 1.27 13.97
C ASN A 140 -5.48 1.17 15.22
N ASN A 141 -5.29 2.04 16.21
CA ASN A 141 -6.06 2.04 17.45
C ASN A 141 -7.33 2.92 17.31
N PRO A 142 -8.55 2.35 17.26
CA PRO A 142 -9.78 3.13 17.09
C PRO A 142 -10.08 4.08 18.25
N ASN A 143 -9.54 3.81 19.45
CA ASN A 143 -9.82 4.61 20.64
C ASN A 143 -8.66 5.51 21.03
N GLY A 144 -7.61 5.59 20.21
CA GLY A 144 -6.37 6.24 20.61
C GLY A 144 -5.82 7.16 19.53
N MET A 145 -5.21 8.23 20.01
CA MET A 145 -4.45 9.21 19.25
C MET A 145 -3.28 9.62 20.13
N ALA A 146 -2.12 9.85 19.54
CA ALA A 146 -1.03 10.52 20.23
C ALA A 146 -1.10 12.03 19.93
N LEU A 147 -0.92 12.85 20.96
CA LEU A 147 -0.96 14.30 20.87
C LEU A 147 0.42 14.91 21.05
N ASP A 148 0.74 15.89 20.20
CA ASP A 148 1.75 16.91 20.48
C ASP A 148 1.05 18.28 20.46
N ASN A 149 0.91 18.93 21.62
CA ASN A 149 0.23 20.24 21.74
C ASN A 149 1.22 21.42 21.86
N PHE A 150 2.49 21.20 21.50
CA PHE A 150 3.60 22.15 21.51
C PHE A 150 3.98 22.76 22.88
N ASN A 151 3.17 22.56 23.92
CA ASN A 151 3.32 23.25 25.20
C ASN A 151 3.54 22.27 26.36
N ASP A 152 2.68 21.25 26.49
CA ASP A 152 2.52 20.47 27.72
C ASP A 152 2.52 18.94 27.51
N ILE A 153 2.11 18.46 26.32
CA ILE A 153 1.99 17.04 25.98
C ILE A 153 2.76 16.81 24.68
N ASP A 154 3.70 15.86 24.72
CA ASP A 154 4.38 15.32 23.54
C ASP A 154 4.44 13.80 23.64
N GLU A 155 3.45 13.15 23.03
CA GLU A 155 3.37 11.70 22.89
C GLU A 155 3.92 11.23 21.53
N SER A 156 4.37 12.17 20.69
CA SER A 156 4.68 11.91 19.30
C SER A 156 5.88 10.97 19.15
N ASP A 157 6.94 11.16 19.94
CA ASP A 157 8.16 10.35 19.85
C ASP A 157 7.92 8.88 20.22
N ALA A 158 7.13 8.62 21.26
CA ALA A 158 6.73 7.27 21.64
C ALA A 158 5.90 6.61 20.52
N PHE A 159 4.92 7.32 19.97
CA PHE A 159 4.09 6.82 18.87
C PHE A 159 4.90 6.56 17.58
N LYS A 160 5.78 7.49 17.19
CA LYS A 160 6.66 7.33 16.01
C LYS A 160 7.68 6.21 16.20
N GLY A 161 8.08 5.95 17.46
CA GLY A 161 8.99 4.87 17.84
C GLY A 161 8.35 3.49 17.90
N ASP A 162 7.01 3.39 17.88
CA ASP A 162 6.27 2.13 17.93
C ASP A 162 5.38 1.91 16.69
N PRO A 163 5.92 1.32 15.61
CA PRO A 163 5.17 1.01 14.41
C PRO A 163 4.06 -0.03 14.59
N THR A 164 4.00 -0.73 15.73
CA THR A 164 2.92 -1.72 15.97
C THR A 164 1.56 -1.05 16.08
N GLY A 165 1.55 0.25 16.45
CA GLY A 165 0.37 1.08 16.46
C GLY A 165 -0.05 1.62 15.09
N TRP A 166 0.66 1.33 13.99
CA TRP A 166 0.35 1.90 12.67
C TRP A 166 -0.64 1.04 11.87
N ASN A 167 -1.36 1.66 10.93
CA ASN A 167 -2.19 0.94 9.95
C ASN A 167 -1.30 0.15 8.99
N VAL A 168 -1.84 -0.91 8.39
CA VAL A 168 -1.09 -1.78 7.48
C VAL A 168 -1.97 -2.17 6.30
N PHE A 169 -1.40 -2.13 5.10
CA PHE A 169 -1.91 -2.87 3.94
C PHE A 169 -0.78 -3.69 3.32
N THR A 170 -1.13 -4.74 2.56
CA THR A 170 -0.15 -5.53 1.79
C THR A 170 -0.66 -5.66 0.37
N ALA A 171 0.07 -5.13 -0.60
CA ALA A 171 -0.37 -5.24 -1.99
C ALA A 171 -0.30 -6.69 -2.46
N GLN A 172 -1.23 -7.07 -3.33
CA GLN A 172 -1.40 -8.44 -3.83
C GLN A 172 -0.17 -8.96 -4.57
#